data_AF-A0A518D5L4-F1
#
_entry.id   AF-A0A518D5L4-F1
#
_cell.length_a   1.000
_cell.length_b   1.000
_cell.length_c   1.000
_cell.angle_alpha   90.00
_cell.angle_beta   90.00
_cell.angle_gamma   90.00
#
_symmetry.space_group_name_H-M   'P 1'
#
loop_
_entity.id
_entity.type
_entity.pdbx_description
1 polymer ?
#
loop_
_entity_poly.entity_id
_entity_poly.type
_entity_poly.pdbx_seq_one_letter_code
_entity_poly.pdbx_strand_id
1 'polypeptide(L)'
;MKMLRDVSLGLLWLAVCAPFSVAADTAEMPPLPQPTAQHEQMAREAGVWDAKVSMWYEPGAEADQSTAVETNTMLGSFWLLSKFEGQMAGDPFVGHSQTGYDPTQEKYVGTWVDSVSPYMTSMSGNYDVKTHTLSMNTECRCFMTGEMRAGRMVTKYVDNDTKVLEMYGPDEAGKEYLMMRIDYKRRK
;
A
#
# COMPACT_ATOMS: atom_id res chain seq x y z
N MET A 1 44.07 -52.90 60.72
CA MET A 1 45.36 -52.27 61.10
C MET A 1 45.38 -50.87 60.49
N LYS A 2 45.21 -49.83 61.34
CA LYS A 2 45.39 -48.37 61.12
C LYS A 2 44.58 -47.71 59.97
N MET A 3 43.97 -46.53 60.09
CA MET A 3 43.93 -45.50 61.14
C MET A 3 42.85 -44.45 60.76
N LEU A 4 42.15 -43.92 61.79
CA LEU A 4 41.64 -42.55 62.00
C LEU A 4 40.65 -41.94 60.98
N ARG A 5 39.37 -41.71 61.31
CA ARG A 5 38.79 -40.63 62.17
C ARG A 5 39.39 -39.26 61.88
N ASP A 6 38.62 -38.39 61.24
CA ASP A 6 38.54 -36.98 61.64
C ASP A 6 37.16 -36.40 61.28
N VAL A 7 36.45 -36.01 62.34
CA VAL A 7 35.25 -35.17 62.33
C VAL A 7 35.77 -33.77 62.65
N SER A 8 35.53 -32.80 61.78
CA SER A 8 35.71 -31.39 62.15
C SER A 8 34.48 -30.58 61.76
N LEU A 9 33.85 -30.05 62.81
CA LEU A 9 32.78 -29.07 62.81
C LEU A 9 33.32 -27.70 62.34
N GLY A 10 32.47 -26.96 61.63
CA GLY A 10 32.48 -25.50 61.70
C GLY A 10 32.74 -24.80 60.37
N LEU A 11 31.70 -24.16 59.83
CA LEU A 11 31.60 -22.70 59.79
C LEU A 11 30.23 -22.31 59.23
N LEU A 12 29.42 -21.62 60.03
CA LEU A 12 28.29 -20.82 59.53
C LEU A 12 28.84 -19.79 58.53
N TRP A 13 28.32 -19.78 57.31
CA TRP A 13 28.35 -18.61 56.44
C TRP A 13 26.91 -18.14 56.24
N LEU A 14 26.63 -16.93 56.73
CA LEU A 14 25.47 -16.14 56.37
C LEU A 14 25.45 -15.99 54.84
N ALA A 15 24.48 -16.61 54.17
CA ALA A 15 24.18 -16.31 52.78
C ALA A 15 23.56 -14.91 52.72
N VAL A 16 24.41 -13.91 52.45
CA VAL A 16 24.00 -12.55 52.08
C VAL A 16 23.19 -12.66 50.80
N CYS A 17 21.93 -12.24 50.87
CA CYS A 17 21.05 -12.07 49.73
C CYS A 17 21.63 -10.94 48.85
N ALA A 18 22.34 -11.29 47.78
CA ALA A 18 22.79 -10.32 46.80
C ALA A 18 21.60 -9.92 45.92
N PRO A 19 21.23 -8.64 45.83
CA PRO A 19 20.23 -8.22 44.86
C PRO A 19 20.82 -8.41 43.47
N PHE A 20 20.12 -9.20 42.64
CA PHE A 20 20.30 -9.22 41.19
C PHE A 20 19.99 -7.81 40.67
N SER A 21 21.01 -6.97 40.59
CA SER A 21 20.92 -5.72 39.85
C SER A 21 21.00 -6.07 38.38
N VAL A 22 19.85 -6.28 37.74
CA VAL A 22 19.78 -6.21 36.28
C VAL A 22 20.08 -4.76 35.92
N ALA A 23 21.32 -4.48 35.56
CA ALA A 23 21.65 -3.26 34.87
C ALA A 23 20.72 -3.18 33.66
N ALA A 24 19.91 -2.12 33.61
CA ALA A 24 19.20 -1.78 32.41
C ALA A 24 20.27 -1.46 31.36
N ASP A 25 20.56 -2.42 30.48
CA ASP A 25 21.15 -2.11 29.18
C ASP A 25 20.19 -1.13 28.53
N THR A 26 20.54 0.15 28.56
CA THR A 26 19.92 1.16 27.72
C THR A 26 20.39 0.88 26.30
N ALA A 27 19.85 -0.18 25.70
CA ALA A 27 19.90 -0.34 24.26
C ALA A 27 19.15 0.88 23.70
N GLU A 28 19.92 1.85 23.19
CA GLU A 28 19.36 2.96 22.42
C GLU A 28 18.50 2.35 21.32
N MET A 29 17.19 2.65 21.33
CA MET A 29 16.31 2.18 20.27
C MET A 29 16.87 2.70 18.94
N PRO A 30 16.98 1.85 17.91
CA PRO A 30 17.42 2.32 16.60
C PRO A 30 16.52 3.48 16.15
N PRO A 31 17.07 4.46 15.42
CA PRO A 31 16.30 5.60 14.97
C PRO A 31 15.10 5.12 14.15
N LEU A 32 13.96 5.81 14.29
CA LEU A 32 12.79 5.54 13.47
C LEU A 32 13.17 5.68 11.98
N PRO A 33 12.60 4.84 11.10
CA PRO A 33 12.86 4.93 9.67
C PRO A 33 12.50 6.33 9.16
N GLN A 34 13.22 6.78 8.14
CA GLN A 34 12.98 8.06 7.47
C GLN A 34 12.36 7.81 6.09
N PRO A 35 11.48 8.71 5.60
CA PRO A 35 10.94 8.62 4.25
C PRO A 35 12.06 8.70 3.21
N THR A 36 11.84 8.01 2.09
CA THR A 36 12.73 8.03 0.92
C THR A 36 12.22 9.02 -0.13
N ALA A 37 13.01 9.27 -1.18
CA ALA A 37 12.59 10.11 -2.30
C ALA A 37 11.30 9.61 -2.99
N GLN A 38 11.06 8.29 -2.97
CA GLN A 38 9.83 7.68 -3.49
C GLN A 38 8.61 8.01 -2.63
N HIS A 39 8.79 8.05 -1.31
CA HIS A 39 7.74 8.51 -0.40
C HIS A 39 7.40 9.99 -0.64
N GLU A 40 8.42 10.84 -0.84
CA GLU A 40 8.22 12.25 -1.18
C GLU A 40 7.55 12.44 -2.55
N GLN A 41 7.91 11.61 -3.54
CA GLN A 41 7.25 11.62 -4.86
C GLN A 41 5.77 11.25 -4.73
N MET A 42 5.44 10.20 -3.98
CA MET A 42 4.06 9.81 -3.72
C MET A 42 3.28 10.88 -2.95
N ALA A 43 3.93 11.58 -2.02
CA ALA A 43 3.28 12.62 -1.22
C ALA A 43 2.75 13.79 -2.06
N ARG A 44 3.23 13.98 -3.29
CA ARG A 44 2.70 14.97 -4.25
C ARG A 44 1.26 14.69 -4.67
N GLU A 45 0.80 13.46 -4.51
CA GLU A 45 -0.59 13.07 -4.82
C GLU A 45 -1.61 13.60 -3.81
N ALA A 46 -1.16 14.01 -2.62
CA ALA A 46 -2.03 14.55 -1.57
C ALA A 46 -2.80 15.77 -2.07
N GLY A 47 -4.06 15.89 -1.66
CA GLY A 47 -4.99 16.93 -2.10
C GLY A 47 -6.27 16.34 -2.71
N VAL A 48 -7.07 17.21 -3.32
CA VAL A 48 -8.35 16.85 -3.92
C VAL A 48 -8.23 16.92 -5.44
N TRP A 49 -8.77 15.92 -6.12
CA TRP A 49 -8.73 15.78 -7.56
C TRP A 49 -10.14 15.58 -8.13
N ASP A 50 -10.47 16.37 -9.14
CA ASP A 50 -11.62 16.14 -10.01
C ASP A 50 -11.29 15.04 -11.01
N ALA A 51 -12.13 14.03 -11.12
CA ALA A 51 -11.93 12.86 -11.95
C ALA A 51 -13.03 12.75 -13.01
N LYS A 52 -12.63 12.63 -14.28
CA LYS A 52 -13.51 12.22 -15.39
C LYS A 52 -13.22 10.78 -15.72
N VAL A 53 -14.19 9.90 -15.53
CA VAL A 53 -14.05 8.47 -15.70
C VAL A 53 -14.65 8.07 -17.04
N SER A 54 -13.93 7.25 -17.79
CA SER A 54 -14.40 6.55 -18.99
C SER A 54 -14.19 5.07 -18.76
N MET A 55 -15.25 4.28 -18.88
CA MET A 55 -15.22 2.84 -18.64
C MET A 55 -15.67 2.07 -19.88
N TRP A 56 -14.92 1.02 -20.22
CA TRP A 56 -15.22 0.11 -21.31
C TRP A 56 -15.46 -1.29 -20.74
N TYR A 57 -16.66 -1.82 -20.97
CA TYR A 57 -17.03 -3.16 -20.53
C TYR A 57 -16.61 -4.25 -21.52
N GLU A 58 -16.37 -3.89 -22.78
CA GLU A 58 -15.93 -4.78 -23.85
C GLU A 58 -14.94 -4.06 -24.78
N PRO A 59 -13.98 -4.78 -25.40
CA PRO A 59 -13.06 -4.20 -26.36
C PRO A 59 -13.79 -3.56 -27.55
N GLY A 60 -13.56 -2.25 -27.76
CA GLY A 60 -14.14 -1.51 -28.89
C GLY A 60 -15.57 -1.00 -28.69
N ALA A 61 -16.16 -1.19 -27.50
CA ALA A 61 -17.43 -0.57 -27.14
C ALA A 61 -17.30 0.96 -26.94
N GLU A 62 -18.44 1.65 -26.93
CA GLU A 62 -18.50 3.05 -26.47
C GLU A 62 -18.25 3.12 -24.95
N ALA A 63 -17.58 4.17 -24.50
CA ALA A 63 -17.26 4.35 -23.09
C ALA A 63 -18.48 4.84 -22.31
N ASP A 64 -18.77 4.22 -21.17
CA ASP A 64 -19.62 4.82 -20.15
C ASP A 64 -18.86 5.92 -19.42
N GLN A 65 -19.47 7.10 -19.29
CA GLN A 65 -18.82 8.30 -18.77
C GLN A 65 -19.43 8.74 -17.46
N SER A 66 -18.58 9.03 -16.48
CA SER A 66 -19.00 9.57 -15.20
C SER A 66 -17.99 10.56 -14.63
N THR A 67 -18.35 11.18 -13.50
CA THR A 67 -17.46 12.06 -12.76
C THR A 67 -17.34 11.60 -11.31
N ALA A 68 -16.19 11.88 -10.73
CA ALA A 68 -15.86 11.53 -9.36
C ALA A 68 -14.90 12.55 -8.74
N VAL A 69 -14.67 12.40 -7.44
CA VAL A 69 -13.71 13.18 -6.67
C VAL A 69 -12.80 12.20 -5.94
N GLU A 70 -11.49 12.36 -6.11
CA GLU A 70 -10.49 11.66 -5.33
C GLU A 70 -9.90 12.60 -4.27
N THR A 71 -9.97 12.21 -3.00
CA THR A 71 -9.34 12.93 -1.88
C THR A 71 -8.21 12.10 -1.32
N ASN A 72 -7.00 12.60 -1.46
CA ASN A 72 -5.77 11.94 -1.03
C ASN A 72 -5.18 12.63 0.19
N THR A 73 -4.89 11.87 1.24
CA THR A 73 -4.31 12.36 2.49
C THR A 73 -3.10 11.52 2.88
N MET A 74 -2.00 12.17 3.26
CA MET A 74 -0.85 11.45 3.81
C MET A 74 -1.14 10.97 5.24
N LEU A 75 -0.91 9.69 5.50
CA LEU A 75 -0.80 9.11 6.84
C LEU A 75 0.68 9.11 7.25
N GLY A 76 1.06 10.17 7.97
CA GLY A 76 2.47 10.44 8.28
C GLY A 76 3.27 10.70 7.00
N SER A 77 4.48 10.15 6.91
CA SER A 77 5.36 10.35 5.75
C SER A 77 5.49 9.13 4.85
N PHE A 78 4.80 8.02 5.16
CA PHE A 78 5.02 6.72 4.49
C PHE A 78 3.85 6.24 3.64
N TRP A 79 2.63 6.65 3.96
CA TRP A 79 1.43 6.12 3.33
C TRP A 79 0.53 7.24 2.82
N LEU A 80 -0.03 7.05 1.64
CA LEU A 80 -1.08 7.87 1.06
C LEU A 80 -2.40 7.11 1.17
N LEU A 81 -3.41 7.74 1.76
CA LEU A 81 -4.76 7.23 1.83
C LEU A 81 -5.62 7.96 0.79
N SER A 82 -6.27 7.21 -0.09
CA SER A 82 -7.22 7.75 -1.07
C SER A 82 -8.65 7.41 -0.68
N LYS A 83 -9.55 8.36 -0.90
CA LYS A 83 -11.00 8.16 -0.93
C LYS A 83 -11.51 8.64 -2.29
N PHE A 84 -12.14 7.76 -3.04
CA PHE A 84 -12.72 8.04 -4.34
C PHE A 84 -14.24 7.98 -4.25
N GLU A 85 -14.93 9.06 -4.61
CA GLU A 85 -16.38 9.17 -4.52
C GLU A 85 -16.97 9.66 -5.84
N GLY A 86 -17.92 8.93 -6.40
CA GLY A 86 -18.54 9.30 -7.67
C GLY A 86 -19.72 8.42 -8.01
N GLN A 87 -19.95 8.27 -9.31
CA GLN A 87 -20.97 7.38 -9.85
C GLN A 87 -20.37 6.39 -10.84
N MET A 88 -20.93 5.19 -10.89
CA MET A 88 -20.58 4.15 -11.86
C MET A 88 -21.87 3.49 -12.32
N ALA A 89 -22.10 3.44 -13.64
CA ALA A 89 -23.36 2.98 -14.23
C ALA A 89 -24.63 3.69 -13.67
N GLY A 90 -24.49 4.93 -13.20
CA GLY A 90 -25.58 5.71 -12.58
C GLY A 90 -25.77 5.49 -11.08
N ASP A 91 -25.10 4.51 -10.48
CA ASP A 91 -25.19 4.22 -9.05
C ASP A 91 -24.04 4.88 -8.24
N PRO A 92 -24.26 5.25 -6.97
CA PRO A 92 -23.20 5.76 -6.10
C PRO A 92 -22.06 4.75 -5.93
N PHE A 93 -20.84 5.24 -6.07
CA PHE A 93 -19.63 4.45 -5.92
C PHE A 93 -18.68 5.11 -4.91
N VAL A 94 -18.17 4.33 -3.97
CA VAL A 94 -17.13 4.74 -3.03
C VAL A 94 -16.02 3.71 -3.00
N GLY A 95 -14.78 4.19 -3.15
CA GLY A 95 -13.59 3.37 -3.08
C GLY A 95 -12.54 3.98 -2.15
N HIS A 96 -11.69 3.12 -1.60
CA HIS A 96 -10.56 3.51 -0.77
C HIS A 96 -9.29 2.80 -1.21
N SER A 97 -8.19 3.55 -1.17
CA SER A 97 -6.86 2.98 -1.37
C SER A 97 -5.92 3.37 -0.25
N GLN A 98 -4.91 2.52 -0.02
CA GLN A 98 -3.72 2.86 0.74
C GLN A 98 -2.52 2.48 -0.11
N THR A 99 -1.62 3.43 -0.35
CA THR A 99 -0.43 3.24 -1.18
C THR A 99 0.79 3.71 -0.40
N GLY A 100 1.88 2.97 -0.50
CA GLY A 100 3.16 3.25 0.13
C GLY A 100 4.33 2.80 -0.75
N TYR A 101 5.55 2.91 -0.23
CA TYR A 101 6.74 2.41 -0.89
C TYR A 101 7.51 1.46 0.03
N ASP A 102 7.77 0.25 -0.44
CA ASP A 102 8.58 -0.74 0.25
C ASP A 102 10.05 -0.59 -0.19
N PRO A 103 10.96 -0.11 0.68
CA PRO A 103 12.36 0.09 0.33
C PRO A 103 13.17 -1.22 0.24
N THR A 104 12.66 -2.33 0.77
CA THR A 104 13.30 -3.65 0.64
C THR A 104 12.94 -4.31 -0.69
N GLN A 105 11.68 -4.17 -1.12
CA GLN A 105 11.24 -4.65 -2.44
C GLN A 105 11.51 -3.66 -3.57
N GLU A 106 11.87 -2.42 -3.22
CA GLU A 106 12.06 -1.28 -4.09
C GLU A 106 10.82 -0.94 -4.94
N LYS A 107 9.62 -1.21 -4.42
CA LYS A 107 8.35 -1.08 -5.14
C LYS A 107 7.35 -0.20 -4.39
N TYR A 108 6.52 0.51 -5.14
CA TYR A 108 5.25 0.99 -4.62
C TYR A 108 4.33 -0.19 -4.37
N VAL A 109 3.63 -0.17 -3.25
CA VAL A 109 2.70 -1.22 -2.82
C VAL A 109 1.40 -0.58 -2.37
N GLY A 110 0.29 -1.29 -2.52
CA GLY A 110 -0.98 -0.79 -2.04
C GLY A 110 -2.13 -1.77 -2.13
N THR A 111 -3.27 -1.33 -1.64
CA THR A 111 -4.53 -2.09 -1.72
C THR A 111 -5.68 -1.16 -2.10
N TRP A 112 -6.70 -1.72 -2.73
CA TRP A 112 -7.94 -1.06 -3.06
C TRP A 112 -9.15 -1.90 -2.60
N VAL A 113 -10.16 -1.21 -2.06
CA VAL A 113 -11.48 -1.77 -1.72
C VAL A 113 -12.55 -0.78 -2.15
N ASP A 114 -13.75 -1.26 -2.48
CA ASP A 114 -14.86 -0.40 -2.91
C ASP A 114 -16.22 -0.94 -2.48
N SER A 115 -17.26 -0.17 -2.79
CA SER A 115 -18.65 -0.43 -2.40
C SER A 115 -19.36 -1.47 -3.27
N VAL A 116 -18.76 -1.96 -4.36
CA VAL A 116 -19.41 -2.86 -5.32
C VAL A 116 -18.76 -4.24 -5.38
N SER A 117 -17.57 -4.41 -4.81
CA SER A 117 -16.85 -5.68 -4.71
C SER A 117 -16.63 -6.11 -3.26
N PRO A 118 -16.87 -7.40 -2.92
CA PRO A 118 -16.48 -7.95 -1.63
C PRO A 118 -14.97 -8.30 -1.56
N TYR A 119 -14.24 -8.16 -2.66
CA TYR A 119 -12.85 -8.56 -2.79
C TYR A 119 -11.93 -7.35 -2.85
N MET A 120 -10.84 -7.44 -2.08
CA MET A 120 -9.75 -6.47 -2.11
C MET A 120 -8.84 -6.71 -3.31
N THR A 121 -8.39 -5.62 -3.93
CA THR A 121 -7.36 -5.63 -4.97
C THR A 121 -6.01 -5.31 -4.34
N SER A 122 -4.98 -6.12 -4.61
CA SER A 122 -3.59 -5.80 -4.27
C SER A 122 -2.93 -5.08 -5.45
N MET A 123 -1.97 -4.20 -5.15
CA MET A 123 -1.26 -3.41 -6.15
C MET A 123 0.24 -3.40 -5.85
N SER A 124 1.09 -3.59 -6.86
CA SER A 124 2.54 -3.40 -6.71
C SER A 124 3.19 -2.93 -8.00
N GLY A 125 4.19 -2.06 -7.92
CA GLY A 125 4.83 -1.54 -9.12
C GLY A 125 5.88 -0.47 -8.91
N ASN A 126 6.23 0.22 -9.99
CA ASN A 126 7.38 1.11 -10.04
C ASN A 126 7.04 2.43 -10.74
N TYR A 127 7.75 3.48 -10.33
CA TYR A 127 7.72 4.79 -10.98
C TYR A 127 8.95 4.98 -11.86
N ASP A 128 8.73 5.31 -13.13
CA ASP A 128 9.79 5.72 -14.05
C ASP A 128 9.86 7.25 -14.08
N VAL A 129 10.98 7.78 -13.58
CA VAL A 129 11.28 9.22 -13.51
C VAL A 129 11.40 9.83 -14.91
N LYS A 130 11.88 9.09 -15.92
CA LYS A 130 12.08 9.64 -17.27
C LYS A 130 10.75 9.91 -17.97
N THR A 131 9.82 8.99 -17.80
CA THR A 131 8.49 9.03 -18.44
C THR A 131 7.41 9.60 -17.53
N HIS A 132 7.74 9.94 -16.28
CA HIS A 132 6.81 10.41 -15.25
C HIS A 132 5.60 9.48 -15.13
N THR A 133 5.85 8.18 -15.06
CA THR A 133 4.82 7.14 -15.14
C THR A 133 4.94 6.15 -14.00
N LEU A 134 3.87 5.98 -13.22
CA LEU A 134 3.71 4.92 -12.24
C LEU A 134 2.98 3.74 -12.90
N SER A 135 3.62 2.58 -12.99
CA SER A 135 3.01 1.34 -13.47
C SER A 135 2.83 0.38 -12.32
N MET A 136 1.60 -0.03 -12.03
CA MET A 136 1.26 -1.00 -10.98
C MET A 136 0.58 -2.22 -11.58
N ASN A 137 1.05 -3.41 -11.23
CA ASN A 137 0.30 -4.63 -11.46
C ASN A 137 -0.75 -4.78 -10.37
N THR A 138 -1.92 -5.27 -10.75
CA THR A 138 -3.03 -5.50 -9.82
C THR A 138 -3.43 -6.96 -9.83
N GLU A 139 -3.86 -7.46 -8.67
CA GLU A 139 -4.48 -8.78 -8.55
C GLU A 139 -5.76 -8.65 -7.73
N CYS A 140 -6.87 -9.14 -8.29
CA CYS A 140 -8.15 -9.18 -7.59
C CYS A 140 -8.89 -10.45 -7.95
N ARG A 141 -9.86 -10.83 -7.11
CA ARG A 141 -10.77 -11.92 -7.42
C ARG A 141 -11.94 -11.36 -8.23
N CYS A 142 -12.22 -11.95 -9.38
CA CYS A 142 -13.40 -11.62 -10.16
C CYS A 142 -14.65 -11.94 -9.34
N PHE A 143 -15.54 -10.96 -9.15
CA PHE A 143 -16.74 -11.18 -8.34
C PHE A 143 -17.75 -12.14 -8.98
N MET A 144 -17.70 -12.28 -10.32
CA MET A 144 -18.57 -13.16 -11.09
C MET A 144 -18.08 -14.62 -11.09
N THR A 145 -16.79 -14.85 -11.37
CA THR A 145 -16.24 -16.20 -11.52
C THR A 145 -15.59 -16.75 -10.25
N GLY A 146 -15.25 -15.86 -9.31
CA GLY A 146 -14.47 -16.22 -8.14
C GLY A 146 -13.00 -16.54 -8.45
N GLU A 147 -12.52 -16.39 -9.69
CA GLU A 147 -11.13 -16.65 -10.05
C GLU A 147 -10.23 -15.43 -9.81
N MET A 148 -8.95 -15.66 -9.57
CA MET A 148 -7.97 -14.58 -9.53
C MET A 148 -7.72 -14.05 -10.95
N ARG A 149 -7.75 -12.73 -11.09
CA ARG A 149 -7.46 -12.01 -12.33
C ARG A 149 -6.35 -10.99 -12.06
N ALA A 150 -5.37 -10.98 -12.95
CA ALA A 150 -4.33 -9.98 -12.97
C ALA A 150 -4.75 -8.83 -13.90
N GLY A 151 -4.34 -7.62 -13.55
CA GLY A 151 -4.51 -6.42 -14.36
C GLY A 151 -3.32 -5.49 -14.20
N ARG A 152 -3.41 -4.31 -14.81
CA ARG A 152 -2.36 -3.30 -14.74
C ARG A 152 -2.96 -1.91 -14.72
N MET A 153 -2.36 -1.03 -13.93
CA MET A 153 -2.66 0.38 -13.82
C MET A 153 -1.45 1.19 -14.29
N VAL A 154 -1.69 2.22 -15.09
CA VAL A 154 -0.66 3.14 -15.59
C VAL A 154 -1.10 4.55 -15.27
N THR A 155 -0.43 5.20 -14.33
CA THR A 155 -0.64 6.62 -14.05
C THR A 155 0.47 7.43 -14.70
N LYS A 156 0.11 8.28 -15.65
CA LYS A 156 1.02 9.25 -16.27
C LYS A 156 0.79 10.63 -15.66
N TYR A 157 1.84 11.20 -15.08
CA TYR A 157 1.84 12.55 -14.54
C TYR A 157 2.24 13.53 -15.64
N VAL A 158 1.29 14.35 -16.09
CA VAL A 158 1.52 15.35 -17.13
C VAL A 158 2.17 16.59 -16.51
N ASP A 159 1.65 17.01 -15.37
CA ASP A 159 2.16 18.10 -14.53
C ASP A 159 1.69 17.88 -13.07
N ASN A 160 1.94 18.84 -12.18
CA ASN A 160 1.59 18.72 -10.75
C ASN A 160 0.06 18.68 -10.49
N ASP A 161 -0.74 19.14 -11.45
CA ASP A 161 -2.19 19.33 -11.35
C ASP A 161 -2.95 18.52 -12.40
N THR A 162 -2.28 17.67 -13.17
CA THR A 162 -2.87 16.88 -14.26
C THR A 162 -2.22 15.50 -14.31
N LYS A 163 -3.03 14.46 -14.17
CA LYS A 163 -2.59 13.06 -14.31
C LYS A 163 -3.66 12.26 -15.06
N VAL A 164 -3.23 11.21 -15.75
CA VAL A 164 -4.13 10.26 -16.43
C VAL A 164 -3.83 8.88 -15.89
N LEU A 165 -4.85 8.19 -15.44
CA LEU A 165 -4.79 6.79 -15.04
C LEU A 165 -5.48 5.93 -16.10
N GLU A 166 -4.81 4.90 -16.57
CA GLU A 166 -5.36 3.88 -17.44
C GLU A 166 -5.28 2.53 -16.74
N MET A 167 -6.38 1.78 -16.72
CA MET A 167 -6.47 0.45 -16.14
C MET A 167 -6.76 -0.56 -17.24
N TYR A 168 -6.04 -1.67 -17.19
CA TYR A 168 -6.09 -2.76 -18.15
C TYR A 168 -6.44 -4.06 -17.44
N GLY A 169 -7.26 -4.87 -18.10
CA GLY A 169 -7.68 -6.18 -17.60
C GLY A 169 -7.97 -7.14 -18.75
N PRO A 170 -8.11 -8.45 -18.44
CA PRO A 170 -8.43 -9.45 -19.44
C PRO A 170 -9.90 -9.38 -19.88
N ASP A 171 -10.14 -9.60 -21.17
CA ASP A 171 -11.47 -9.92 -21.70
C ASP A 171 -11.86 -11.39 -21.39
N GLU A 172 -13.01 -11.84 -21.89
CA GLU A 172 -13.47 -13.22 -21.71
C GLU A 172 -12.49 -14.26 -22.29
N ALA A 173 -11.73 -13.90 -23.33
CA ALA A 173 -10.72 -14.73 -23.95
C ALA A 173 -9.34 -14.63 -23.26
N GLY A 174 -9.21 -13.81 -22.22
CA GLY A 174 -7.96 -13.58 -21.47
C GLY A 174 -7.02 -12.56 -22.12
N LYS A 175 -7.44 -11.86 -23.16
CA LYS A 175 -6.63 -10.82 -23.82
C LYS A 175 -6.79 -9.50 -23.08
N GLU A 176 -5.66 -8.82 -22.84
CA GLU A 176 -5.67 -7.50 -22.19
C GLU A 176 -6.31 -6.43 -23.08
N TYR A 177 -7.17 -5.59 -22.49
CA TYR A 177 -7.72 -4.38 -23.11
C TYR A 177 -7.84 -3.24 -22.08
N LEU A 178 -7.96 -2.00 -22.57
CA LEU A 178 -8.20 -0.82 -21.74
C LEU A 178 -9.65 -0.87 -21.24
N MET A 179 -9.84 -1.05 -19.94
CA MET A 179 -11.16 -1.16 -19.33
C MET A 179 -11.60 0.12 -18.61
N MET A 180 -10.65 0.95 -18.18
CA MET A 180 -10.96 2.21 -17.53
C MET A 180 -9.87 3.24 -17.81
N ARG A 181 -10.29 4.48 -18.02
CA ARG A 181 -9.43 5.65 -18.05
C ARG A 181 -10.00 6.71 -17.14
N ILE A 182 -9.14 7.36 -16.37
CA ILE A 182 -9.50 8.49 -15.53
C ILE A 182 -8.58 9.66 -15.85
N ASP A 183 -9.17 10.75 -16.32
CA ASP A 183 -8.48 12.02 -16.52
C ASP A 183 -8.70 12.88 -15.27
N TYR A 184 -7.62 13.16 -14.55
CA TYR A 184 -7.65 13.91 -13.29
C TYR A 184 -7.18 15.35 -13.47
N LYS A 185 -7.85 16.26 -12.77
CA LYS A 185 -7.40 17.63 -12.56
C LYS A 185 -7.39 17.95 -11.08
N ARG A 186 -6.29 18.50 -10.57
CA ARG A 186 -6.24 18.93 -9.17
C ARG A 186 -7.24 20.07 -8.96
N ARG A 187 -8.06 19.95 -7.91
CA ARG A 187 -9.01 20.98 -7.52
C ARG A 187 -8.24 22.12 -6.83
N LYS A 188 -8.46 23.34 -7.32
CA LYS A 188 -7.83 24.57 -6.81
C LYS A 188 -8.62 25.18 -5.66
#